data_AF-A0AAU0RUB3-F1
#
_entry.id   AF-A0AAU0RUB3-F1
#
_cell.length_a   1.000
_cell.length_b   1.000
_cell.length_c   1.000
_cell.angle_alpha   90.00
_cell.angle_beta   90.00
_cell.angle_gamma   90.00
#
_symmetry.space_group_name_H-M   'P 1'
#
loop_
_entity.id
_entity.type
_entity.pdbx_description
1 polymer ?
#
loop_
_entity_poly.entity_id
_entity_poly.type
_entity_poly.pdbx_seq_one_letter_code
_entity_poly.pdbx_strand_id
1 'polypeptide(L)'
;MEDQKRPEDDGLTHIQRLNPEQFDIVLGSPLGKRKVVRPASAGSRGRNLIILAVLGLAAYALATLFHTNKPTKSVVIAEPEPAETMAPLEDAVPVAVVKSAAEPRPTPMNEAHPTPAPIERPNTTLPAQGMVSQSYMAGFRADLQHNNAPQRTVKVEIVTANLREWDGRNRYRSQWKVYNNHIEDDSVCFNFPGATVEHRECRKAAQVFFKEQCREWTKRSDSDREAQSKATQQRYCGAAGTFNPAG
;
A
#
# COMPACT_ATOMS: atom_id res chain seq x y z
N MET A 1 -9.04 -47.23 -46.68
CA MET A 1 -8.76 -45.78 -46.68
C MET A 1 -9.42 -45.22 -45.43
N GLU A 2 -8.96 -45.65 -44.25
CA GLU A 2 -7.79 -45.17 -43.48
C GLU A 2 -8.22 -44.10 -42.47
N ASP A 3 -8.35 -44.59 -41.24
CA ASP A 3 -8.74 -43.89 -40.01
C ASP A 3 -7.46 -43.37 -39.35
N GLN A 4 -7.25 -42.06 -39.31
CA GLN A 4 -6.00 -41.46 -38.84
C GLN A 4 -6.09 -41.11 -37.35
N LYS A 5 -5.63 -42.05 -36.51
CA LYS A 5 -5.38 -41.84 -35.07
C LYS A 5 -4.47 -40.63 -34.84
N ARG A 6 -4.91 -39.69 -34.01
CA ARG A 6 -4.05 -38.66 -33.40
C ARG A 6 -3.16 -39.29 -32.33
N PRO A 7 -1.87 -38.94 -32.25
CA PRO A 7 -1.00 -39.40 -31.17
C PRO A 7 -1.32 -38.66 -29.86
N GLU A 8 -1.34 -39.40 -28.77
CA GLU A 8 -1.47 -38.90 -27.41
C GLU A 8 -0.16 -38.22 -26.98
N ASP A 9 -0.27 -37.01 -26.44
CA ASP A 9 0.83 -36.14 -26.04
C ASP A 9 1.12 -36.41 -24.56
N ASP A 10 1.97 -37.40 -24.28
CA ASP A 10 2.47 -37.69 -22.93
C ASP A 10 3.33 -36.51 -22.48
N GLY A 11 2.82 -35.71 -21.53
CA GLY A 11 3.40 -34.47 -21.00
C GLY A 11 4.71 -34.64 -20.22
N LEU A 12 5.69 -35.36 -20.78
CA LEU A 12 6.99 -35.62 -20.22
C LEU A 12 8.03 -34.79 -20.99
N THR A 13 8.40 -33.62 -20.46
CA THR A 13 9.49 -32.82 -21.01
C THR A 13 10.82 -33.55 -20.83
N HIS A 14 11.27 -34.25 -21.86
CA HIS A 14 12.59 -34.85 -21.92
C HIS A 14 13.63 -33.75 -22.24
N ILE A 15 14.26 -33.18 -21.22
CA ILE A 15 15.34 -32.21 -21.42
C ILE A 15 16.60 -32.96 -21.84
N GLN A 16 16.77 -33.13 -23.15
CA GLN A 16 17.99 -33.66 -23.74
C GLN A 16 19.03 -32.54 -23.76
N ARG A 17 20.13 -32.68 -22.99
CA ARG A 17 21.25 -31.73 -23.01
C ARG A 17 21.98 -31.86 -24.35
N LEU A 18 21.91 -30.84 -25.20
CA LEU A 18 22.73 -30.75 -26.42
C LEU A 18 24.15 -30.25 -26.11
N ASN A 19 25.11 -30.75 -26.89
CA ASN A 19 26.55 -30.47 -26.83
C ASN A 19 26.89 -28.98 -27.06
N PRO A 20 27.95 -28.44 -26.42
CA PRO A 20 28.24 -27.00 -26.35
C PRO A 20 28.97 -26.37 -27.57
N GLU A 21 29.13 -27.07 -28.69
CA GLU A 21 29.98 -26.62 -29.82
C GLU A 21 29.21 -25.94 -30.99
N GLN A 22 27.93 -25.59 -30.81
CA GLN A 22 27.16 -24.98 -31.89
C GLN A 22 26.26 -23.85 -31.39
N PHE A 23 26.90 -22.72 -31.06
CA PHE A 23 26.21 -21.44 -30.84
C PHE A 23 26.62 -20.46 -31.94
N ASP A 24 25.82 -20.41 -33.00
CA ASP A 24 25.85 -19.32 -33.96
C ASP A 24 24.93 -18.21 -33.43
N ILE A 25 25.53 -17.09 -33.01
CA ILE A 25 24.83 -15.92 -32.48
C ILE A 25 24.24 -15.17 -33.68
N VAL A 26 23.07 -15.63 -34.13
CA VAL A 26 22.24 -14.86 -35.05
C VAL A 26 21.42 -13.89 -34.21
N LEU A 27 21.82 -12.62 -34.26
CA LEU A 27 21.04 -11.45 -33.83
C LEU A 27 19.64 -11.54 -34.44
N GLY A 28 18.68 -12.03 -33.66
CA GLY A 28 17.29 -12.15 -34.05
C GLY A 28 16.67 -10.77 -34.29
N SER A 29 16.35 -10.51 -35.55
CA SER A 29 15.55 -9.39 -36.05
C SER A 29 14.27 -9.15 -35.22
N PRO A 30 13.82 -7.89 -35.07
CA PRO A 30 12.62 -7.58 -34.30
C PRO A 30 11.37 -8.15 -34.98
N LEU A 31 10.71 -9.08 -34.30
CA LEU A 31 9.42 -9.63 -34.72
C LEU A 31 8.37 -8.53 -34.82
N GLY A 32 7.81 -8.41 -36.03
CA GLY A 32 6.67 -7.56 -36.33
C GLY A 32 5.47 -7.87 -35.43
N LYS A 33 4.80 -6.79 -35.02
CA LYS A 33 3.61 -6.80 -34.17
C LYS A 33 2.49 -7.64 -34.80
N ARG A 34 2.33 -8.89 -34.35
CA ARG A 34 1.13 -9.68 -34.62
C ARG A 34 0.01 -9.14 -33.72
N LYS A 35 -0.90 -8.34 -34.29
CA LYS A 35 -2.17 -7.98 -33.64
C LYS A 35 -2.96 -9.26 -33.40
N VAL A 36 -2.96 -9.74 -32.16
CA VAL A 36 -3.97 -10.69 -31.69
C VAL A 36 -5.28 -9.90 -31.59
N VAL A 37 -6.15 -10.06 -32.58
CA VAL A 37 -7.56 -9.70 -32.43
C VAL A 37 -8.13 -10.64 -31.39
N ARG A 38 -8.24 -10.16 -30.15
CA ARG A 38 -8.99 -10.86 -29.10
C ARG A 38 -10.47 -10.86 -29.51
N PRO A 39 -11.17 -12.01 -29.50
CA PRO A 39 -12.62 -12.00 -29.66
C PRO A 39 -13.23 -11.18 -28.53
N ALA A 40 -14.16 -10.29 -28.86
CA ALA A 40 -14.88 -9.46 -27.91
C ALA A 40 -15.52 -10.37 -26.84
N SER A 41 -15.08 -10.24 -25.59
CA SER A 41 -15.67 -10.98 -24.48
C SER A 41 -17.11 -10.51 -24.29
N ALA A 42 -18.06 -11.31 -24.74
CA ALA A 42 -19.48 -11.17 -24.42
C ALA A 42 -19.72 -11.57 -22.95
N GLY A 43 -19.16 -10.81 -22.01
CA GLY A 43 -19.22 -11.11 -20.58
C GLY A 43 -19.59 -9.87 -19.80
N SER A 44 -20.89 -9.69 -19.53
CA SER A 44 -21.47 -8.81 -18.49
C SER A 44 -22.97 -8.61 -18.75
N ARG A 45 -23.36 -8.45 -20.02
CA ARG A 45 -24.76 -8.14 -20.41
C ARG A 45 -25.74 -9.25 -20.05
N GLY A 46 -25.37 -10.53 -20.22
CA GLY A 46 -26.23 -11.66 -19.84
C GLY A 46 -26.54 -11.71 -18.34
N ARG A 47 -25.55 -11.40 -17.49
CA ARG A 47 -25.74 -11.36 -16.04
C ARG A 47 -26.67 -10.22 -15.62
N ASN A 48 -26.52 -9.05 -16.25
CA ASN A 48 -27.40 -7.90 -15.97
C ASN A 48 -28.85 -8.16 -16.38
N LEU A 49 -29.09 -8.88 -17.49
CA LEU A 49 -30.45 -9.25 -17.91
C LEU A 49 -31.12 -10.23 -16.94
N ILE A 50 -30.37 -11.21 -16.41
CA ILE A 50 -30.88 -12.15 -15.40
C ILE A 50 -31.25 -11.41 -14.11
N ILE A 51 -30.40 -10.49 -13.64
CA ILE A 51 -30.67 -9.69 -12.44
C ILE A 51 -31.92 -8.83 -12.64
N LEU A 52 -32.08 -8.19 -13.80
CA LEU A 52 -33.26 -7.38 -14.11
C LEU A 52 -34.55 -8.21 -14.17
N ALA A 53 -34.49 -9.43 -14.71
CA ALA A 53 -35.63 -10.33 -14.75
C ALA A 53 -36.08 -10.76 -13.34
N VAL A 54 -35.12 -11.07 -12.45
CA VAL A 54 -35.41 -11.43 -11.05
C VAL A 54 -36.01 -10.24 -10.28
N LEU A 55 -35.45 -9.04 -10.45
CA LEU A 55 -35.99 -7.82 -9.83
C LEU A 55 -37.39 -7.50 -10.33
N GLY A 56 -37.66 -7.68 -11.62
CA GLY A 56 -38.99 -7.49 -12.20
C GLY A 56 -40.02 -8.46 -11.61
N LEU A 57 -39.68 -9.74 -11.47
CA LEU A 57 -40.56 -10.73 -10.84
C LEU A 57 -40.81 -10.45 -9.36
N ALA A 58 -39.77 -10.04 -8.62
CA ALA A 58 -39.91 -9.66 -7.22
C ALA A 58 -40.80 -8.43 -7.04
N ALA A 59 -40.63 -7.40 -7.87
CA ALA A 59 -41.48 -6.21 -7.87
C ALA A 59 -42.94 -6.55 -8.24
N TYR A 60 -43.15 -7.44 -9.20
CA TYR A 60 -44.49 -7.91 -9.57
C TYR A 60 -45.17 -8.67 -8.41
N ALA A 61 -44.44 -9.57 -7.74
CA ALA A 61 -44.94 -10.28 -6.56
C ALA A 61 -45.26 -9.33 -5.39
N LEU A 62 -44.42 -8.31 -5.16
CA LEU A 62 -44.72 -7.27 -4.16
C LEU A 62 -45.96 -6.48 -4.55
N ALA A 63 -46.08 -6.07 -5.81
CA ALA A 63 -47.25 -5.33 -6.29
C ALA A 63 -48.54 -6.15 -6.09
N THR A 64 -48.56 -7.44 -6.39
CA THR A 64 -49.76 -8.27 -6.18
C THR A 64 -50.11 -8.43 -4.70
N LEU A 65 -49.14 -8.41 -3.78
CA LEU A 65 -49.38 -8.41 -2.33
C LEU A 65 -49.93 -7.08 -1.79
N PHE A 66 -49.58 -5.95 -2.40
CA PHE A 66 -50.11 -4.63 -2.01
C PHE A 66 -51.49 -4.33 -2.62
N HIS A 67 -51.82 -4.89 -3.79
CA HIS A 67 -53.13 -4.70 -4.42
C HIS A 67 -54.26 -5.50 -3.75
N THR A 68 -53.97 -6.47 -2.88
CA THR A 68 -54.99 -7.18 -2.08
C THR A 68 -55.36 -6.46 -0.79
N ASN A 69 -54.56 -5.47 -0.36
CA ASN A 69 -54.84 -4.64 0.80
C ASN A 69 -55.33 -3.27 0.36
N LYS A 70 -56.63 -3.13 0.08
CA LYS A 70 -57.26 -1.80 0.05
C LYS A 70 -57.36 -1.30 1.51
N PRO A 71 -56.72 -0.18 1.88
CA PRO A 71 -56.85 0.36 3.22
C PRO A 71 -58.18 1.09 3.40
N THR A 72 -58.92 0.68 4.43
CA THR A 72 -60.01 1.45 5.03
C THR A 72 -59.48 2.80 5.50
N LYS A 73 -60.10 3.88 5.02
CA LYS A 73 -59.84 5.26 5.47
C LYS A 73 -60.13 5.41 6.97
N SER A 74 -59.17 5.96 7.71
CA SER A 74 -59.41 6.80 8.91
C SER A 74 -58.23 7.79 8.96
N VAL A 75 -58.44 9.06 8.63
CA VAL A 75 -58.96 10.19 9.43
C VAL A 75 -57.90 10.81 10.36
N VAL A 76 -57.27 11.88 9.84
CA VAL A 76 -56.99 13.25 10.36
C VAL A 76 -56.55 13.45 11.83
N ILE A 77 -55.43 14.19 12.07
CA ILE A 77 -55.33 15.57 12.63
C ILE A 77 -53.91 15.89 13.20
N ALA A 78 -53.27 16.87 12.55
CA ALA A 78 -52.39 18.00 12.97
C ALA A 78 -51.36 17.94 14.14
N GLU A 79 -50.10 18.32 13.79
CA GLU A 79 -49.22 19.44 14.27
C GLU A 79 -49.81 20.38 15.37
N PRO A 80 -49.02 21.09 16.23
CA PRO A 80 -47.64 21.54 15.99
C PRO A 80 -46.65 21.61 17.18
N GLU A 81 -45.38 21.83 16.81
CA GLU A 81 -44.30 22.44 17.62
C GLU A 81 -44.68 23.87 18.06
N PRO A 82 -44.03 24.50 19.06
CA PRO A 82 -42.84 25.30 18.69
C PRO A 82 -41.80 25.56 19.79
N ALA A 83 -40.62 26.02 19.33
CA ALA A 83 -39.78 27.12 19.87
C ALA A 83 -39.20 26.95 21.29
N GLU A 84 -38.06 27.51 21.70
CA GLU A 84 -36.99 28.37 21.21
C GLU A 84 -35.86 28.11 22.26
N THR A 85 -34.58 28.40 22.04
CA THR A 85 -33.99 29.67 22.49
C THR A 85 -32.49 29.64 22.18
N MET A 86 -32.04 30.79 21.70
CA MET A 86 -30.71 31.14 21.23
C MET A 86 -29.74 31.43 22.39
N ALA A 87 -28.44 31.30 22.11
CA ALA A 87 -27.43 32.37 22.20
C ALA A 87 -26.06 31.88 22.73
N PRO A 88 -24.97 32.14 21.98
CA PRO A 88 -23.58 31.99 22.41
C PRO A 88 -22.93 33.36 22.75
N LEU A 89 -21.95 33.35 23.64
CA LEU A 89 -21.00 34.45 23.94
C LEU A 89 -19.87 33.80 24.78
N GLU A 90 -18.60 34.15 24.83
CA GLU A 90 -17.61 34.91 24.05
C GLU A 90 -16.30 34.75 24.87
N ASP A 91 -15.14 35.07 24.27
CA ASP A 91 -13.90 35.51 24.94
C ASP A 91 -13.07 34.49 25.77
N ALA A 92 -11.74 34.48 25.78
CA ALA A 92 -10.71 35.30 25.13
C ALA A 92 -9.36 34.53 25.12
N VAL A 93 -8.49 34.85 24.15
CA VAL A 93 -7.04 34.60 24.18
C VAL A 93 -6.37 35.82 24.86
N PRO A 94 -5.14 35.72 25.41
CA PRO A 94 -3.98 36.11 24.60
C PRO A 94 -2.69 35.30 24.88
N VAL A 95 -1.68 35.66 24.09
CA VAL A 95 -0.50 34.94 23.63
C VAL A 95 0.75 35.23 24.48
N ALA A 96 1.81 34.44 24.23
CA ALA A 96 3.25 34.79 24.28
C ALA A 96 3.98 34.42 25.60
N VAL A 97 5.26 34.04 25.66
CA VAL A 97 6.47 34.31 24.86
C VAL A 97 7.51 33.17 25.08
N VAL A 98 8.30 32.88 24.04
CA VAL A 98 9.51 32.04 23.96
C VAL A 98 10.74 32.78 24.50
N LYS A 99 11.71 32.10 25.16
CA LYS A 99 13.17 32.29 24.88
C LYS A 99 14.15 31.42 25.68
N SER A 100 15.24 31.12 24.96
CA SER A 100 16.66 30.91 25.37
C SER A 100 17.04 29.51 25.89
N ALA A 101 17.76 28.67 25.15
CA ALA A 101 19.12 28.76 24.57
C ALA A 101 20.24 28.76 25.61
N ALA A 102 21.08 27.71 25.59
CA ALA A 102 22.55 27.80 25.62
C ALA A 102 23.20 26.41 25.62
N GLU A 103 23.95 26.14 24.54
CA GLU A 103 25.05 25.19 24.47
C GLU A 103 26.31 25.81 25.10
N PRO A 104 27.26 25.01 25.62
CA PRO A 104 28.65 25.43 25.54
C PRO A 104 29.61 24.35 24.99
N ARG A 105 30.48 24.84 24.12
CA ARG A 105 31.70 24.25 23.55
C ARG A 105 32.80 23.96 24.60
N PRO A 106 33.88 23.23 24.22
CA PRO A 106 34.86 22.58 25.09
C PRO A 106 36.14 23.40 25.33
N THR A 107 36.92 23.01 26.35
CA THR A 107 38.33 23.38 26.60
C THR A 107 38.99 22.32 27.52
N PRO A 108 40.31 22.33 27.78
CA PRO A 108 41.41 21.95 26.90
C PRO A 108 42.35 20.89 27.56
N MET A 109 43.46 20.60 26.86
CA MET A 109 44.58 19.69 27.17
C MET A 109 45.08 19.65 28.63
N ASN A 110 45.62 18.49 29.03
CA ASN A 110 46.74 18.41 29.98
C ASN A 110 47.70 17.26 29.60
N GLU A 111 48.97 17.64 29.53
CA GLU A 111 50.15 16.79 29.32
C GLU A 111 50.44 15.88 30.51
N ALA A 112 50.98 14.70 30.22
CA ALA A 112 51.97 14.04 31.09
C ALA A 112 52.84 13.12 30.24
N HIS A 113 54.11 13.49 30.06
CA HIS A 113 55.17 12.57 29.66
C HIS A 113 55.57 11.71 30.86
N PRO A 114 55.96 10.44 30.63
CA PRO A 114 57.18 9.96 31.26
C PRO A 114 58.20 9.38 30.26
N THR A 115 59.46 9.64 30.60
CA THR A 115 60.78 9.21 30.13
C THR A 115 60.89 7.76 29.59
N PRO A 116 61.77 7.48 28.61
CA PRO A 116 61.87 6.19 27.94
C PRO A 116 62.66 5.15 28.75
N ALA A 117 62.21 3.90 28.70
CA ALA A 117 62.89 2.73 29.25
C ALA A 117 62.79 1.56 28.22
N PRO A 118 63.61 0.50 28.33
CA PRO A 118 64.52 0.05 27.26
C PRO A 118 63.87 -0.77 26.14
N ILE A 119 64.50 -0.73 24.96
CA ILE A 119 64.16 -1.57 23.80
C ILE A 119 64.49 -3.04 24.15
N GLU A 120 63.52 -3.77 24.66
CA GLU A 120 63.48 -5.22 24.52
C GLU A 120 62.82 -5.53 23.18
N ARG A 121 63.53 -6.23 22.28
CA ARG A 121 62.95 -6.77 21.05
C ARG A 121 62.32 -8.13 21.41
N PRO A 122 60.98 -8.29 21.41
CA PRO A 122 60.43 -9.61 21.27
C PRO A 122 60.54 -9.98 19.79
N ASN A 123 61.26 -11.05 19.50
CA ASN A 123 61.13 -11.80 18.25
C ASN A 123 59.66 -12.13 18.04
N THR A 124 58.95 -11.24 17.35
CA THR A 124 57.60 -11.50 16.88
C THR A 124 57.73 -11.65 15.39
N THR A 125 57.64 -12.89 14.92
CA THR A 125 57.29 -13.19 13.54
C THR A 125 55.99 -12.44 13.26
N LEU A 126 56.09 -11.23 12.72
CA LEU A 126 54.96 -10.43 12.30
C LEU A 126 54.24 -11.27 11.23
N PRO A 127 53.00 -11.75 11.47
CA PRO A 127 52.25 -12.36 10.39
C PRO A 127 52.13 -11.28 9.31
N ALA A 128 52.54 -11.58 8.08
CA ALA A 128 52.56 -10.63 6.98
C ALA A 128 51.28 -9.78 7.02
N GLN A 129 51.40 -8.54 7.52
CA GLN A 129 50.27 -7.65 7.59
C GLN A 129 50.01 -7.27 6.16
N GLY A 130 49.04 -7.93 5.53
CA GLY A 130 48.51 -7.49 4.24
C GLY A 130 48.21 -5.99 4.35
N MET A 131 48.38 -5.25 3.26
CA MET A 131 48.29 -3.78 3.20
C MET A 131 46.94 -3.17 3.63
N VAL A 132 46.08 -3.93 4.28
CA VAL A 132 44.75 -3.58 4.71
C VAL A 132 44.60 -3.97 6.18
N SER A 133 44.19 -3.02 7.02
CA SER A 133 43.98 -3.29 8.43
C SER A 133 42.89 -4.36 8.62
N GLN A 134 43.05 -5.17 9.67
CA GLN A 134 42.05 -6.17 10.03
C GLN A 134 40.67 -5.54 10.27
N SER A 135 40.63 -4.33 10.81
CA SER A 135 39.39 -3.56 11.02
C SER A 135 38.73 -3.15 9.70
N TYR A 136 39.50 -2.77 8.67
CA TYR A 136 38.96 -2.47 7.36
C TYR A 136 38.38 -3.73 6.69
N MET A 137 39.10 -4.86 6.74
CA MET A 137 38.60 -6.13 6.21
C MET A 137 37.33 -6.61 6.93
N ALA A 138 37.22 -6.35 8.24
CA ALA A 138 36.01 -6.64 9.01
C ALA A 138 34.84 -5.74 8.60
N GLY A 139 35.06 -4.43 8.45
CA GLY A 139 34.06 -3.48 7.97
C GLY A 139 33.56 -3.83 6.57
N PHE A 140 34.47 -4.07 5.63
CA PHE A 140 34.12 -4.42 4.26
C PHE A 140 33.34 -5.75 4.17
N ARG A 141 33.70 -6.76 4.96
CA ARG A 141 32.94 -8.02 5.04
C ARG A 141 31.55 -7.81 5.65
N ALA A 142 31.43 -6.95 6.67
CA ALA A 142 30.15 -6.60 7.26
C ALA A 142 29.24 -5.87 6.23
N ASP A 143 29.80 -4.96 5.45
CA ASP A 143 29.08 -4.25 4.38
C ASP A 143 28.62 -5.21 3.28
N LEU A 144 29.48 -6.15 2.87
CA LEU A 144 29.10 -7.19 1.91
C LEU A 144 27.99 -8.09 2.45
N GLN A 145 28.01 -8.44 3.74
CA GLN A 145 26.96 -9.24 4.38
C GLN A 145 25.65 -8.46 4.53
N HIS A 146 25.72 -7.16 4.81
CA HIS A 146 24.53 -6.30 4.87
C HIS A 146 23.86 -6.16 3.50
N ASN A 147 24.65 -6.00 2.44
CA ASN A 147 24.15 -5.85 1.07
C ASN A 147 23.72 -7.18 0.42
N ASN A 148 24.33 -8.32 0.81
CA ASN A 148 23.96 -9.66 0.31
C ASN A 148 23.01 -10.42 1.23
N ALA A 149 22.57 -9.83 2.35
CA ALA A 149 21.49 -10.43 3.12
C ALA A 149 20.30 -10.64 2.18
N PRO A 150 19.74 -11.85 2.08
CA PRO A 150 18.61 -12.10 1.20
C PRO A 150 17.51 -11.14 1.61
N GLN A 151 17.26 -10.15 0.75
CA GLN A 151 16.12 -9.25 0.87
C GLN A 151 14.92 -10.16 1.08
N ARG A 152 14.34 -10.15 2.28
CA ARG A 152 13.06 -10.82 2.52
C ARG A 152 12.17 -10.34 1.39
N THR A 153 11.69 -11.26 0.56
CA THR A 153 10.81 -10.93 -0.56
C THR A 153 9.48 -10.45 0.03
N VAL A 154 9.46 -9.19 0.47
CA VAL A 154 8.26 -8.59 1.03
C VAL A 154 7.29 -8.47 -0.12
N LYS A 155 6.17 -9.18 -0.01
CA LYS A 155 5.11 -9.11 -1.01
C LYS A 155 4.56 -7.68 -1.01
N VAL A 156 4.88 -6.93 -2.06
CA VAL A 156 4.38 -5.57 -2.28
C VAL A 156 3.04 -5.66 -3.01
N GLU A 157 1.98 -5.19 -2.37
CA GLU A 157 0.66 -5.08 -2.96
C GLU A 157 0.43 -3.61 -3.35
N ILE A 158 0.13 -3.34 -4.62
CA ILE A 158 -0.28 -2.00 -5.08
C ILE A 158 -1.79 -1.93 -5.01
N VAL A 159 -2.30 -1.11 -4.10
CA VAL A 159 -3.74 -0.86 -3.94
C VAL A 159 -4.10 0.39 -4.74
N THR A 160 -5.24 0.33 -5.43
CA THR A 160 -5.83 1.49 -6.12
C THR A 160 -7.17 1.81 -5.47
N ALA A 161 -7.38 3.08 -5.10
CA ALA A 161 -8.64 3.55 -4.55
C ALA A 161 -9.04 4.91 -5.12
N ASN A 162 -10.35 5.17 -5.14
CA ASN A 162 -10.92 6.44 -5.55
C ASN A 162 -11.24 7.27 -4.30
N LEU A 163 -10.51 8.36 -4.13
CA LEU A 163 -10.59 9.26 -2.98
C LEU A 163 -11.52 10.40 -3.33
N ARG A 164 -12.46 10.72 -2.44
CA ARG A 164 -13.37 11.84 -2.65
C ARG A 164 -12.61 13.15 -2.39
N GLU A 165 -12.69 14.08 -3.34
CA GLU A 165 -12.23 15.46 -3.12
C GLU A 165 -12.99 16.11 -1.97
N TRP A 166 -12.33 17.01 -1.24
CA TRP A 166 -12.96 17.70 -0.11
C TRP A 166 -14.19 18.51 -0.52
N ASP A 167 -14.19 19.11 -1.72
CA ASP A 167 -15.32 19.85 -2.29
C ASP A 167 -16.39 18.94 -2.94
N GLY A 168 -16.15 17.63 -2.96
CA GLY A 168 -17.10 16.59 -3.32
C GLY A 168 -17.42 16.44 -4.81
N ARG A 169 -16.81 17.23 -5.70
CA ARG A 169 -17.15 17.20 -7.14
C ARG A 169 -16.40 16.12 -7.91
N ASN A 170 -15.11 15.92 -7.65
CA ASN A 170 -14.37 14.84 -8.30
C ASN A 170 -13.81 13.82 -7.32
N ARG A 171 -13.11 12.85 -7.90
CA ARG A 171 -12.41 11.80 -7.16
C ARG A 171 -11.01 11.64 -7.69
N TYR A 172 -10.03 11.57 -6.79
CA TYR A 172 -8.67 11.19 -7.15
C TYR A 172 -8.56 9.68 -7.25
N ARG A 173 -8.12 9.18 -8.41
CA ARG A 173 -7.65 7.80 -8.53
C ARG A 173 -6.25 7.75 -7.95
N SER A 174 -6.13 7.30 -6.71
CA SER A 174 -4.86 7.18 -6.02
C SER A 174 -4.34 5.76 -6.04
N GLN A 175 -3.02 5.62 -5.92
CA GLN A 175 -2.36 4.34 -5.74
C GLN A 175 -1.39 4.44 -4.57
N TRP A 176 -1.22 3.35 -3.83
CA TRP A 176 -0.24 3.20 -2.76
C TRP A 176 0.24 1.76 -2.64
N LYS A 177 1.36 1.58 -1.97
CA LYS A 177 1.96 0.28 -1.70
C LYS A 177 1.60 -0.18 -0.29
N VAL A 178 1.40 -1.48 -0.17
CA VAL A 178 1.14 -2.15 1.10
C VAL A 178 2.18 -3.25 1.29
N TYR A 179 2.84 -3.23 2.45
CA TYR A 179 3.86 -4.18 2.87
C TYR A 179 3.39 -4.88 4.14
N ASN A 180 3.28 -6.21 4.12
CA ASN A 180 2.86 -6.98 5.30
C ASN A 180 1.59 -6.43 5.97
N ASN A 181 0.59 -6.06 5.15
CA ASN A 181 -0.67 -5.46 5.61
C ASN A 181 -0.56 -4.06 6.24
N HIS A 182 0.56 -3.36 6.03
CA HIS A 182 0.77 -1.97 6.43
C HIS A 182 0.88 -1.08 5.19
N ILE A 183 0.14 0.02 5.17
CA ILE A 183 0.21 1.01 4.07
C ILE A 183 1.50 1.82 4.27
N GLU A 184 2.32 1.92 3.23
CA GLU A 184 3.51 2.79 3.27
C GLU A 184 3.08 4.24 3.04
N ASP A 185 3.23 5.09 4.07
CA ASP A 185 2.72 6.46 4.07
C ASP A 185 3.28 7.31 2.91
N ASP A 186 4.58 7.17 2.60
CA ASP A 186 5.23 7.89 1.49
C ASP A 186 4.78 7.42 0.10
N SER A 187 4.23 6.22 0.01
CA SER A 187 3.72 5.68 -1.25
C SER A 187 2.33 6.21 -1.58
N VAL A 188 1.66 6.88 -0.66
CA VAL A 188 0.30 7.34 -0.89
C VAL A 188 0.27 8.39 -1.99
N CYS A 189 -0.57 8.17 -2.99
CA CYS A 189 -0.67 9.03 -4.18
C CYS A 189 0.62 9.05 -5.03
N PHE A 190 1.39 7.96 -5.05
CA PHE A 190 2.63 7.87 -5.85
C PHE A 190 2.40 7.98 -7.36
N ASN A 191 1.16 7.82 -7.82
CA ASN A 191 0.79 8.01 -9.22
C ASN A 191 0.76 9.48 -9.66
N PHE A 192 0.84 10.43 -8.71
CA PHE A 192 1.00 11.85 -8.96
C PHE A 192 2.42 12.29 -8.61
N PRO A 193 3.05 13.21 -9.38
CA PRO A 193 4.39 13.69 -9.05
C PRO A 193 4.37 14.50 -7.74
N GLY A 194 5.33 14.27 -6.84
CA GLY A 194 5.31 14.81 -5.47
C GLY A 194 5.25 16.34 -5.36
N ALA A 195 5.71 17.07 -6.39
CA ALA A 195 5.72 18.53 -6.41
C ALA A 195 4.39 19.16 -6.87
N THR A 196 3.42 18.38 -7.34
CA THR A 196 2.18 18.93 -7.92
C THR A 196 1.09 19.21 -6.89
N VAL A 197 0.13 20.04 -7.27
CA VAL A 197 -1.04 20.35 -6.44
C VAL A 197 -1.91 19.11 -6.28
N GLU A 198 -2.06 18.31 -7.34
CA GLU A 198 -2.85 17.08 -7.31
C GLU A 198 -2.28 16.07 -6.32
N HIS A 199 -0.96 15.95 -6.19
CA HIS A 199 -0.36 15.09 -5.17
C HIS A 199 -0.70 15.55 -3.76
N ARG A 200 -0.60 16.86 -3.48
CA ARG A 200 -0.92 17.44 -2.16
C ARG A 200 -2.40 17.27 -1.81
N GLU A 201 -3.30 17.55 -2.75
CA GLU A 201 -4.74 17.40 -2.56
C GLU A 201 -5.16 15.92 -2.45
N CYS A 202 -4.55 15.03 -3.23
CA CYS A 202 -4.75 13.59 -3.11
C CYS A 202 -4.34 13.09 -1.71
N ARG A 203 -3.20 13.52 -1.17
CA ARG A 203 -2.78 13.14 0.19
C ARG A 203 -3.72 13.68 1.27
N LYS A 204 -4.23 14.92 1.15
CA LYS A 204 -5.27 15.43 2.05
C LYS A 204 -6.54 14.58 1.99
N ALA A 205 -7.00 14.23 0.80
CA ALA A 205 -8.15 13.35 0.61
C ALA A 205 -7.90 11.94 1.17
N ALA A 206 -6.67 11.43 1.05
CA ALA A 206 -6.28 10.12 1.56
C ALA A 206 -6.38 10.05 3.09
N GLN A 207 -6.00 11.13 3.78
CA GLN A 207 -6.11 11.20 5.24
C GLN A 207 -7.56 11.00 5.70
N VAL A 208 -8.51 11.66 5.04
CA VAL A 208 -9.94 11.51 5.34
C VAL A 208 -10.39 10.09 4.99
N PHE A 209 -9.99 9.58 3.82
CA PHE A 209 -10.32 8.24 3.36
C PHE A 209 -9.87 7.14 4.35
N PHE A 210 -8.64 7.19 4.85
CA PHE A 210 -8.16 6.19 5.82
C PHE A 210 -8.92 6.24 7.14
N LYS A 211 -9.28 7.43 7.62
CA LYS A 211 -10.12 7.58 8.82
C LYS A 211 -11.52 7.00 8.62
N GLU A 212 -12.14 7.25 7.47
CA GLU A 212 -13.44 6.69 7.11
C GLU A 212 -13.37 5.16 6.99
N GLN A 213 -12.37 4.63 6.29
CA GLN A 213 -12.17 3.20 6.13
C GLN A 213 -11.87 2.51 7.47
N CYS A 214 -11.06 3.10 8.35
CA CYS A 214 -10.84 2.56 9.68
C CYS A 214 -12.15 2.42 10.47
N ARG A 215 -13.03 3.43 10.44
CA ARG A 215 -14.33 3.38 11.10
C ARG A 215 -15.24 2.30 10.50
N GLU A 216 -15.29 2.20 9.17
CA GLU A 216 -16.11 1.22 8.47
C GLU A 216 -15.65 -0.22 8.74
N TRP A 217 -14.34 -0.48 8.61
CA TRP A 217 -13.77 -1.80 8.85
C TRP A 217 -13.78 -2.20 10.32
N THR A 218 -13.74 -1.25 11.25
CA THR A 218 -13.94 -1.54 12.67
C THR A 218 -15.34 -2.11 12.90
N LYS A 219 -16.39 -1.45 12.40
CA LYS A 219 -17.77 -1.95 12.50
C LYS A 219 -17.94 -3.34 11.86
N ARG A 220 -17.37 -3.55 10.67
CA ARG A 220 -17.44 -4.85 9.97
C ARG A 220 -16.67 -5.95 10.71
N SER A 221 -15.48 -5.64 11.22
CA SER A 221 -14.67 -6.59 12.00
C SER A 221 -15.37 -7.00 13.30
N ASP A 222 -16.03 -6.05 13.98
CA ASP A 222 -16.78 -6.33 15.21
C ASP A 222 -18.03 -7.20 14.95
N SER A 223 -18.66 -7.03 13.79
CA SER A 223 -19.80 -7.82 13.30
C SER A 223 -19.40 -9.24 12.90
N ASP A 224 -18.52 -9.35 11.91
CA ASP A 224 -18.27 -10.62 11.22
C ASP A 224 -17.22 -11.46 11.94
N ARG A 225 -16.36 -10.83 12.76
CA ARG A 225 -15.29 -11.45 13.56
C ARG A 225 -14.31 -12.32 12.76
N GLU A 226 -14.23 -12.08 11.45
CA GLU A 226 -13.32 -12.78 10.56
C GLU A 226 -11.88 -12.25 10.65
N ALA A 227 -10.91 -13.15 10.48
CA ALA A 227 -9.49 -12.78 10.48
C ALA A 227 -9.14 -11.78 9.36
N GLN A 228 -9.79 -11.88 8.20
CA GLN A 228 -9.57 -10.97 7.07
C GLN A 228 -10.13 -9.57 7.35
N SER A 229 -11.32 -9.48 7.96
CA SER A 229 -11.91 -8.21 8.38
C SER A 229 -11.04 -7.51 9.42
N LYS A 230 -10.51 -8.26 10.40
CA LYS A 230 -9.58 -7.74 11.40
C LYS A 230 -8.25 -7.29 10.78
N ALA A 231 -7.70 -8.06 9.83
CA ALA A 231 -6.49 -7.66 9.12
C ALA A 231 -6.72 -6.36 8.33
N THR A 232 -7.84 -6.24 7.61
CA THR A 232 -8.17 -5.04 6.84
C THR A 232 -8.42 -3.83 7.74
N GLN A 233 -9.07 -4.04 8.89
CA GLN A 233 -9.21 -3.03 9.94
C GLN A 233 -7.85 -2.54 10.41
N GLN A 234 -6.93 -3.44 10.78
CA GLN A 234 -5.58 -3.08 11.22
C GLN A 234 -4.81 -2.28 10.15
N ARG A 235 -4.95 -2.67 8.87
CA ARG A 235 -4.33 -1.96 7.74
C ARG A 235 -4.73 -0.49 7.69
N TYR A 236 -6.04 -0.23 7.68
CA TYR A 236 -6.55 1.14 7.54
C TYR A 236 -6.46 1.94 8.84
N CYS A 237 -6.65 1.31 10.00
CA CYS A 237 -6.53 2.00 11.28
C CYS A 237 -5.08 2.34 11.64
N GLY A 238 -4.12 1.51 11.23
CA GLY A 238 -2.69 1.85 11.33
C GLY A 238 -2.37 3.10 10.51
N ALA A 239 -2.76 3.11 9.23
CA ALA A 239 -2.58 4.26 8.35
C ALA A 239 -3.33 5.51 8.87
N ALA A 240 -4.55 5.38 9.37
CA ALA A 240 -5.31 6.51 9.91
C ALA A 240 -4.62 7.18 11.12
N GLY A 241 -3.79 6.43 11.86
CA GLY A 241 -3.04 6.93 13.02
C GLY A 241 -1.68 7.53 12.66
N THR A 242 -0.98 6.97 11.67
CA THR A 242 0.39 7.40 11.31
C THR A 242 0.44 8.38 10.14
N PHE A 243 -0.53 8.31 9.24
CA PHE A 243 -0.47 9.01 7.96
C PHE A 243 -0.51 10.54 8.13
N ASN A 244 0.55 11.19 7.66
CA ASN A 244 0.65 12.63 7.54
C ASN A 244 0.46 13.04 6.06
N PRO A 245 -0.47 13.94 5.71
CA PRO A 245 -0.62 14.41 4.33
C PRO A 245 0.56 15.27 3.85
N ALA A 246 1.41 15.80 4.74
CA ALA A 246 2.52 16.67 4.37
C ALA A 246 3.79 15.92 3.90
N GLY A 247 3.90 14.62 4.17
CA GLY A 247 5.21 13.93 4.23
C GLY A 247 5.54 13.65 5.68
#